data_AF-A0A2E8E2Z3-F1
#
_entry.id   AF-A0A2E8E2Z3-F1
#
_cell.length_a   1.000
_cell.length_b   1.000
_cell.length_c   1.000
_cell.angle_alpha   90.00
_cell.angle_beta   90.00
_cell.angle_gamma   90.00
#
_symmetry.space_group_name_H-M   'P 1'
#
loop_
_entity.id
_entity.type
_entity.pdbx_description
1 polymer ?
#
loop_
_entity_poly.entity_id
_entity_poly.type
_entity_poly.pdbx_seq_one_letter_code
_entity_poly.pdbx_strand_id
1 'polypeptide(L)'
;GVPLLEGRFFDARDTTDSTPSVIIDERLATKFWPGRSALGQQMHGDVEITDDTTFYTVIGVVASHILYGLVDVPEPIGAHFFANSQRPLGSPTFAIRTEVDPHGLVSALRAEVAAIDPELPLFLVQSMEERIAERLTPRRTPMMLALGYAGLALLLSALGIYGVLAYRVTQRTREFGIRIALGSTTRQVFRLVLSEGLTMLGVGLGLGVAGALLLRRFLASQLYGVRATDPLIFVAVIVVLGGVALLACMVPARRATLVDPVSALTYE
;
A
#
# COMPACT_ATOMS: atom_id res chain seq x y z
N GLY A 1 8.46 24.20 -7.29
CA GLY A 1 7.11 24.75 -7.05
C GLY A 1 6.12 24.05 -7.96
N VAL A 2 4.83 24.34 -7.83
CA VAL A 2 3.84 23.86 -8.81
C VAL A 2 3.98 24.71 -10.08
N PRO A 3 4.22 24.12 -11.26
CA PRO A 3 4.40 24.88 -12.48
C PRO A 3 3.06 25.41 -13.01
N LEU A 4 3.11 26.61 -13.59
CA LEU A 4 1.99 27.24 -14.29
C LEU A 4 1.96 26.73 -15.73
N LEU A 5 0.79 26.31 -16.21
CA LEU A 5 0.57 25.85 -17.58
C LEU A 5 -0.02 26.96 -18.45
N GLU A 6 -1.04 27.65 -17.92
CA GLU A 6 -1.73 28.73 -18.63
C GLU A 6 -2.05 29.90 -17.67
N GLY A 7 -2.08 31.13 -18.19
CA GLY A 7 -2.56 32.31 -17.46
C GLY A 7 -1.52 32.91 -16.51
N ARG A 8 -1.92 33.15 -15.26
CA ARG A 8 -1.06 33.76 -14.23
C ARG A 8 -1.35 33.22 -12.83
N PHE A 9 -0.40 33.44 -11.92
CA PHE A 9 -0.64 33.30 -10.48
C PHE A 9 -1.39 34.51 -9.90
N PHE A 10 -1.88 34.34 -8.67
CA PHE A 10 -2.40 35.46 -7.88
C PHE A 10 -1.30 36.49 -7.63
N ASP A 11 -1.66 37.76 -7.74
CA ASP A 11 -0.76 38.87 -7.45
C ASP A 11 -1.52 40.01 -6.73
N ALA A 12 -0.86 41.15 -6.56
CA ALA A 12 -1.40 42.29 -5.82
C ALA A 12 -2.70 42.88 -6.42
N ARG A 13 -3.09 42.48 -7.64
CA ARG A 13 -4.34 42.92 -8.30
C ARG A 13 -5.56 42.14 -7.83
N ASP A 14 -5.38 40.95 -7.25
CA ASP A 14 -6.48 40.08 -6.82
C ASP A 14 -6.91 40.44 -5.39
N THR A 15 -7.54 41.61 -5.26
CA THR A 15 -8.06 42.13 -3.98
C THR A 15 -9.52 41.74 -3.75
N THR A 16 -10.06 42.00 -2.56
CA THR A 16 -11.46 41.74 -2.22
C THR A 16 -12.46 42.48 -3.13
N ASP A 17 -12.08 43.66 -3.65
CA ASP A 17 -12.92 44.47 -4.55
C ASP A 17 -12.73 44.14 -6.03
N SER A 18 -11.75 43.30 -6.36
CA SER A 18 -11.50 42.87 -7.74
C SER A 18 -12.46 41.76 -8.18
N THR A 19 -12.49 41.46 -9.47
CA THR A 19 -13.27 40.33 -9.98
C THR A 19 -12.87 39.04 -9.24
N PRO A 20 -13.83 38.26 -8.71
CA PRO A 20 -13.53 37.01 -8.02
C PRO A 20 -12.74 36.08 -8.94
N SER A 21 -11.61 35.60 -8.43
CA SER A 21 -10.60 34.91 -9.24
C SER A 21 -10.28 33.54 -8.66
N VAL A 22 -9.97 32.60 -9.55
CA VAL A 22 -9.61 31.24 -9.18
C VAL A 22 -8.49 30.70 -10.08
N ILE A 23 -7.60 29.92 -9.48
CA ILE A 23 -6.64 29.09 -10.20
C ILE A 23 -7.07 27.63 -10.05
N ILE A 24 -7.03 26.88 -11.13
CA ILE A 24 -7.42 25.47 -11.14
C ILE A 24 -6.27 24.59 -11.61
N ASP A 25 -6.32 23.29 -11.34
CA ASP A 25 -5.35 22.36 -11.88
C ASP A 25 -5.77 21.80 -13.26
N GLU A 26 -4.80 21.19 -13.94
CA GLU A 26 -4.96 20.59 -15.28
C GLU A 26 -6.10 19.56 -15.34
N ARG A 27 -6.29 18.75 -14.28
CA ARG A 27 -7.38 17.77 -14.19
C ARG A 27 -8.75 18.44 -14.21
N LEU A 28 -8.94 19.50 -13.41
CA LEU A 28 -10.22 20.24 -13.38
C LEU A 28 -10.48 20.91 -14.73
N ALA A 29 -9.46 21.53 -15.31
CA ALA A 29 -9.53 22.16 -16.62
C ALA A 29 -9.97 21.16 -17.70
N THR A 30 -9.30 20.01 -17.77
CA THR A 30 -9.60 18.95 -18.75
C THR A 30 -11.00 18.35 -18.56
N LYS A 31 -11.46 18.24 -17.32
CA LYS A 31 -12.77 17.65 -17.00
C LYS A 31 -13.94 18.54 -17.38
N PHE A 32 -13.89 19.83 -17.08
CA PHE A 32 -15.01 20.77 -17.29
C PHE A 32 -14.92 21.57 -18.60
N TRP A 33 -13.71 21.67 -19.17
CA TRP A 33 -13.46 22.36 -20.44
C TRP A 33 -12.66 21.47 -21.41
N PRO A 34 -13.16 20.28 -21.78
CA PRO A 34 -12.43 19.39 -22.68
C PRO A 34 -12.19 20.04 -24.05
N GLY A 35 -10.94 20.08 -24.49
CA GLY A 35 -10.55 20.61 -25.80
C GLY A 35 -10.60 22.13 -25.96
N ARG A 36 -10.81 22.89 -24.86
CA ARG A 36 -10.80 24.37 -24.87
C ARG A 36 -10.02 24.90 -23.66
N SER A 37 -9.44 26.10 -23.77
CA SER A 37 -8.77 26.72 -22.62
C SER A 37 -9.80 27.04 -21.52
N ALA A 38 -9.44 26.72 -20.28
CA ALA A 38 -10.24 27.07 -19.11
C ALA A 38 -10.07 28.54 -18.70
N LEU A 39 -9.07 29.26 -19.25
CA LEU A 39 -8.85 30.67 -18.93
C LEU A 39 -10.06 31.55 -19.29
N GLY A 40 -10.39 32.47 -18.41
CA GLY A 40 -11.51 33.41 -18.56
C GLY A 40 -12.89 32.76 -18.36
N GLN A 41 -12.96 31.45 -18.15
CA GLN A 41 -14.21 30.75 -17.86
C GLN A 41 -14.62 30.98 -16.40
N GLN A 42 -15.89 30.79 -16.11
CA GLN A 42 -16.43 30.99 -14.76
C GLN A 42 -16.79 29.67 -14.08
N MET A 43 -16.62 29.62 -12.78
CA MET A 43 -17.07 28.53 -11.91
C MET A 43 -17.67 29.07 -10.61
N HIS A 44 -18.53 28.31 -9.96
CA HIS A 44 -19.08 28.60 -8.64
C HIS A 44 -18.84 27.42 -7.70
N GLY A 45 -18.81 27.69 -6.39
CA GLY A 45 -18.67 26.67 -5.35
C GLY A 45 -19.98 26.30 -4.67
N ASP A 46 -21.08 26.98 -5.01
CA ASP A 46 -22.36 26.83 -4.33
C ASP A 46 -23.10 25.57 -4.81
N VAL A 47 -23.80 24.90 -3.87
CA VAL A 47 -24.53 23.64 -4.12
C VAL A 47 -25.72 23.85 -5.04
N GLU A 48 -26.40 25.00 -4.89
CA GLU A 48 -27.47 25.46 -5.76
C GLU A 48 -27.15 26.87 -6.25
N ILE A 49 -27.52 27.18 -7.49
CA ILE A 49 -27.36 28.52 -8.04
C ILE A 49 -28.55 29.36 -7.55
N THR A 50 -28.25 30.39 -6.79
CA THR A 50 -29.18 31.41 -6.30
C THR A 50 -28.76 32.78 -6.81
N ASP A 51 -29.58 33.81 -6.55
CA ASP A 51 -29.25 35.19 -6.93
C ASP A 51 -27.98 35.71 -6.21
N ASP A 52 -27.58 35.07 -5.11
CA ASP A 52 -26.39 35.40 -4.32
C ASP A 52 -25.14 34.61 -4.75
N THR A 53 -25.24 33.76 -5.78
CA THR A 53 -24.12 32.90 -6.20
C THR A 53 -22.94 33.71 -6.74
N THR A 54 -21.78 33.49 -6.15
CA THR A 54 -20.54 34.16 -6.56
C THR A 54 -19.83 33.34 -7.63
N PHE A 55 -19.68 33.94 -8.83
CA PHE A 55 -18.92 33.35 -9.92
C PHE A 55 -17.46 33.81 -9.90
N TYR A 56 -16.55 32.83 -9.96
CA TYR A 56 -15.10 33.03 -9.99
C TYR A 56 -14.57 32.81 -11.39
N THR A 57 -13.77 33.75 -11.88
CA THR A 57 -13.13 33.68 -13.19
C THR A 57 -11.79 32.95 -13.08
N VAL A 58 -11.58 31.95 -13.93
CA VAL A 58 -10.34 31.18 -14.00
C VAL A 58 -9.25 32.06 -14.60
N ILE A 59 -8.24 32.42 -13.82
CA ILE A 59 -7.12 33.28 -14.22
C ILE A 59 -5.81 32.52 -14.47
N GLY A 60 -5.75 31.25 -14.07
CA GLY A 60 -4.57 30.41 -14.23
C GLY A 60 -4.90 28.92 -14.16
N VAL A 61 -4.11 28.13 -14.90
CA VAL A 61 -4.13 26.67 -14.86
C VAL A 61 -2.74 26.20 -14.44
N VAL A 62 -2.66 25.39 -13.38
CA VAL A 62 -1.42 24.82 -12.86
C VAL A 62 -1.34 23.32 -13.10
N ALA A 63 -0.14 22.75 -13.11
CA ALA A 63 0.00 21.30 -13.21
C ALA A 63 -0.67 20.59 -12.04
N SER A 64 -1.29 19.44 -12.34
CA SER A 64 -1.92 18.62 -11.32
C SER A 64 -0.91 18.13 -10.29
N HIS A 65 -1.33 18.22 -9.03
CA HIS A 65 -0.55 17.78 -7.89
C HIS A 65 -1.48 17.22 -6.82
N ILE A 66 -0.92 16.45 -5.90
CA ILE A 66 -1.68 15.76 -4.87
C ILE A 66 -2.02 16.76 -3.76
N LEU A 67 -3.27 17.24 -3.74
CA LEU A 67 -3.78 18.16 -2.72
C LEU A 67 -4.34 17.45 -1.48
N TYR A 68 -4.97 16.29 -1.70
CA TYR A 68 -5.64 15.51 -0.66
C TYR A 68 -5.07 14.09 -0.63
N GLY A 69 -4.22 13.78 0.36
CA GLY A 69 -3.63 12.45 0.57
C GLY A 69 -2.18 12.29 0.09
N LEU A 70 -1.60 11.09 0.26
CA LEU A 70 -0.27 10.71 -0.25
C LEU A 70 -0.32 9.96 -1.58
N VAL A 71 -1.52 9.52 -1.98
CA VAL A 71 -1.80 8.76 -3.20
C VAL A 71 -3.04 9.39 -3.81
N ASP A 72 -3.05 9.55 -5.14
CA ASP A 72 -4.23 10.02 -5.88
C ASP A 72 -5.48 9.29 -5.37
N VAL A 73 -6.40 10.07 -4.79
CA VAL A 73 -7.78 9.63 -4.58
C VAL A 73 -8.32 9.25 -5.99
N PRO A 74 -9.16 8.22 -6.16
CA PRO A 74 -9.45 7.65 -7.49
C PRO A 74 -10.09 8.62 -8.48
N GLU A 75 -10.69 9.69 -7.96
CA GLU A 75 -11.32 10.74 -8.77
C GLU A 75 -11.10 12.10 -8.12
N PRO A 76 -9.86 12.64 -8.15
CA PRO A 76 -9.72 14.06 -7.86
C PRO A 76 -10.36 14.77 -9.04
N ILE A 77 -11.56 15.32 -8.84
CA ILE A 77 -12.24 16.20 -9.80
C ILE A 77 -11.28 17.31 -10.26
N GLY A 78 -10.32 17.63 -9.40
CA GLY A 78 -9.16 18.46 -9.60
C GLY A 78 -8.91 19.27 -8.33
N ALA A 79 -7.98 20.21 -8.38
CA ALA A 79 -7.75 21.18 -7.32
C ALA A 79 -8.13 22.58 -7.80
N HIS A 80 -8.64 23.39 -6.88
CA HIS A 80 -8.89 24.81 -7.12
C HIS A 80 -8.35 25.63 -5.94
N PHE A 81 -7.89 26.83 -6.24
CA PHE A 81 -7.24 27.74 -5.31
C PHE A 81 -7.92 29.09 -5.37
N PHE A 82 -8.21 29.66 -4.20
CA PHE A 82 -8.73 31.01 -4.07
C PHE A 82 -7.65 31.94 -3.53
N ALA A 83 -7.69 33.20 -3.92
CA ALA A 83 -6.84 34.22 -3.33
C ALA A 83 -7.22 34.42 -1.86
N ASN A 84 -6.24 34.38 -0.95
CA ASN A 84 -6.48 34.55 0.49
C ASN A 84 -7.09 35.92 0.83
N SER A 85 -6.81 36.95 0.03
CA SER A 85 -7.40 38.30 0.09
C SER A 85 -8.90 38.32 -0.22
N GLN A 86 -9.36 37.45 -1.11
CA GLN A 86 -10.77 37.35 -1.50
C GLN A 86 -11.54 36.38 -0.61
N ARG A 87 -10.89 35.29 -0.18
CA ARG A 87 -11.50 34.24 0.64
C ARG A 87 -10.58 33.84 1.79
N PRO A 88 -10.51 34.65 2.87
CA PRO A 88 -9.69 34.32 4.02
C PRO A 88 -10.21 33.06 4.71
N LEU A 89 -9.31 32.14 5.04
CA LEU A 89 -9.64 30.95 5.83
C LEU A 89 -9.63 31.32 7.31
N GLY A 90 -10.63 30.88 8.06
CA GLY A 90 -10.70 31.13 9.52
C GLY A 90 -9.58 30.46 10.33
N SER A 91 -8.83 29.53 9.75
CA SER A 91 -7.65 28.92 10.36
C SER A 91 -6.58 28.67 9.29
N PRO A 92 -5.74 29.67 8.98
CA PRO A 92 -4.77 29.57 7.90
C PRO A 92 -3.63 28.63 8.28
N THR A 93 -3.23 27.77 7.35
CA THR A 93 -2.02 26.96 7.46
C THR A 93 -0.93 27.61 6.63
N PHE A 94 0.22 27.90 7.25
CA PHE A 94 1.37 28.46 6.56
C PHE A 94 2.34 27.35 6.16
N ALA A 95 2.74 27.34 4.89
CA ALA A 95 3.81 26.48 4.39
C ALA A 95 5.08 27.32 4.21
N ILE A 96 6.13 26.98 4.94
CA ILE A 96 7.40 27.69 4.91
C ILE A 96 8.44 26.79 4.25
N ARG A 97 9.14 27.32 3.24
CA ARG A 97 10.29 26.67 2.62
C ARG A 97 11.55 27.22 3.27
N THR A 98 12.37 26.35 3.82
CA THR A 98 13.65 26.67 4.44
C THR A 98 14.73 25.70 3.95
N GLU A 99 15.97 26.16 3.93
CA GLU A 99 17.16 25.32 3.67
C GLU A 99 17.82 24.84 4.98
N VAL A 100 17.41 25.39 6.12
CA VAL A 100 17.91 25.04 7.46
C VAL A 100 16.99 24.00 8.10
N ASP A 101 17.47 23.30 9.12
CA ASP A 101 16.68 22.37 9.92
C ASP A 101 15.33 23.00 10.36
N PRO A 102 14.18 22.42 9.93
CA PRO A 102 12.85 22.94 10.26
C PRO A 102 12.58 23.05 11.76
N HIS A 103 13.15 22.15 12.58
CA HIS A 103 12.96 22.18 14.03
C HIS A 103 13.65 23.37 14.69
N GLY A 104 14.78 23.81 14.15
CA GLY A 104 15.49 25.02 14.60
C GLY A 104 14.72 26.32 14.36
N LEU A 105 13.79 26.37 13.41
CA LEU A 105 12.97 27.56 13.14
C LEU A 105 11.77 27.74 14.08
N VAL A 106 11.34 26.68 14.77
CA VAL A 106 10.07 26.69 15.52
C VAL A 106 10.05 27.74 16.62
N SER A 107 11.17 27.95 17.32
CA SER A 107 11.29 28.95 18.38
C SER A 107 11.20 30.38 17.83
N ALA A 108 11.88 30.65 16.71
CA ALA A 108 11.83 31.94 16.03
C ALA A 108 10.42 32.24 15.50
N LEU A 109 9.78 31.27 14.86
CA LEU A 109 8.40 31.40 14.39
C LEU A 109 7.42 31.67 15.53
N ARG A 110 7.59 31.00 16.67
CA ARG A 110 6.75 31.24 17.85
C ARG A 110 6.91 32.67 18.39
N ALA A 111 8.14 33.20 18.40
CA ALA A 111 8.40 34.56 18.84
C ALA A 111 7.75 35.60 17.92
N GLU A 112 7.84 35.42 16.60
CA GLU A 112 7.19 36.30 15.62
C GLU A 112 5.66 36.26 15.72
N VAL A 113 5.06 35.08 15.87
CA VAL A 113 3.61 34.95 16.06
C VAL A 113 3.16 35.62 17.35
N ALA A 114 3.89 35.41 18.46
CA ALA A 114 3.58 36.04 19.73
C ALA A 114 3.75 37.58 19.72
N ALA A 115 4.63 38.11 18.86
CA ALA A 115 4.78 39.55 18.67
C ALA A 115 3.60 40.18 17.92
N ILE A 116 2.92 39.41 17.06
CA ILE A 116 1.69 39.83 16.39
C ILE A 116 0.51 39.76 17.38
N ASP A 117 0.32 38.61 18.01
CA ASP A 117 -0.74 38.38 18.99
C ASP A 117 -0.33 37.25 19.97
N PRO A 118 -0.12 37.55 21.26
CA PRO A 118 0.24 36.56 22.28
C PRO A 118 -0.81 35.47 22.51
N GLU A 119 -2.08 35.73 22.20
CA GLU A 119 -3.17 34.78 22.37
C GLU A 119 -3.29 33.79 21.20
N LEU A 120 -2.57 34.04 20.09
CA LEU A 120 -2.64 33.19 18.91
C LEU A 120 -1.84 31.90 19.11
N PRO A 121 -2.49 30.72 19.12
CA PRO A 121 -1.77 29.47 19.33
C PRO A 121 -1.00 29.09 18.06
N LEU A 122 0.31 28.84 18.22
CA LEU A 122 1.09 28.14 17.20
C LEU A 122 1.03 26.64 17.47
N PHE A 123 0.14 25.95 16.77
CA PHE A 123 -0.10 24.51 16.91
C PHE A 123 0.26 23.74 15.62
N LEU A 124 0.48 22.42 15.76
CA LEU A 124 0.77 21.50 14.64
C LEU A 124 1.94 21.92 13.74
N VAL A 125 3.00 22.46 14.35
CA VAL A 125 4.26 22.73 13.64
C VAL A 125 4.96 21.41 13.36
N GLN A 126 5.01 21.03 12.09
CA GLN A 126 5.57 19.77 11.63
C GLN A 126 6.37 20.02 10.36
N SER A 127 7.46 19.26 10.19
CA SER A 127 8.13 19.23 8.89
C SER A 127 7.26 18.50 7.85
N MET A 128 7.49 18.78 6.56
CA MET A 128 6.79 18.02 5.51
C MET A 128 7.10 16.52 5.57
N GLU A 129 8.29 16.14 6.04
CA GLU A 129 8.68 14.74 6.24
C GLU A 129 7.84 14.08 7.34
N GLU A 130 7.70 14.74 8.49
CA GLU A 130 6.84 14.26 9.59
C GLU A 130 5.38 14.17 9.15
N ARG A 131 4.90 15.17 8.41
CA ARG A 131 3.53 15.18 7.89
C ARG A 131 3.26 14.01 6.94
N ILE A 132 4.25 13.66 6.11
CA ILE A 132 4.19 12.48 5.24
C ILE A 132 4.24 11.20 6.10
N ALA A 133 5.13 11.13 7.10
CA ALA A 133 5.29 9.97 7.97
C ALA A 133 4.01 9.67 8.78
N GLU A 134 3.38 10.68 9.38
CA GLU A 134 2.13 10.53 10.14
C GLU A 134 0.99 10.00 9.28
N ARG A 135 0.92 10.39 8.00
CA ARG A 135 -0.09 9.88 7.08
C ARG A 135 0.17 8.43 6.64
N LEU A 136 1.38 7.92 6.83
CA LEU A 136 1.72 6.50 6.62
C LEU A 136 1.41 5.63 7.86
N THR A 137 1.33 6.21 9.06
CA THR A 137 1.10 5.49 10.32
C THR A 137 -0.22 4.68 10.34
N PRO A 138 -1.38 5.22 9.91
CA PRO A 138 -2.64 4.44 9.84
C PRO A 138 -2.58 3.23 8.91
N ARG A 139 -1.65 3.20 7.94
CA ARG A 139 -1.47 2.07 7.02
C ARG A 139 -0.52 1.00 7.57
N ARG A 140 0.38 1.33 8.50
CA ARG A 140 1.35 0.38 9.06
C ARG A 140 0.70 -0.66 9.98
N THR A 141 -0.25 -0.26 10.82
CA THR A 141 -0.91 -1.17 11.78
C THR A 141 -1.61 -2.36 11.11
N PRO A 142 -2.49 -2.17 10.11
CA PRO A 142 -3.13 -3.30 9.43
C PRO A 142 -2.11 -4.17 8.67
N MET A 143 -1.04 -3.57 8.12
CA MET A 143 0.04 -4.31 7.46
C MET A 143 0.78 -5.23 8.45
N MET A 144 1.11 -4.74 9.65
CA MET A 144 1.77 -5.56 10.68
C MET A 144 0.88 -6.70 11.17
N LEU A 145 -0.43 -6.44 11.35
CA LEU A 145 -1.39 -7.49 11.70
C LEU A 145 -1.50 -8.54 10.59
N ALA A 146 -1.62 -8.11 9.33
CA ALA A 146 -1.66 -9.01 8.19
C ALA A 146 -0.37 -9.85 8.07
N LEU A 147 0.79 -9.26 8.35
CA LEU A 147 2.06 -9.99 8.39
C LEU A 147 2.09 -11.03 9.52
N GLY A 148 1.55 -10.68 10.70
CA GLY A 148 1.38 -11.62 11.82
C GLY A 148 0.47 -12.79 11.45
N TYR A 149 -0.70 -12.53 10.85
CA TYR A 149 -1.61 -13.57 10.36
C TYR A 149 -0.97 -14.44 9.29
N ALA A 150 -0.23 -13.85 8.34
CA ALA A 150 0.49 -14.59 7.31
C ALA A 150 1.54 -15.52 7.92
N GLY A 151 2.29 -15.06 8.94
CA GLY A 151 3.26 -15.88 9.67
C GLY A 151 2.60 -17.07 10.39
N LEU A 152 1.48 -16.85 11.07
CA LEU A 152 0.71 -17.91 11.72
C LEU A 152 0.15 -18.92 10.70
N ALA A 153 -0.43 -18.45 9.60
CA ALA A 153 -0.95 -19.30 8.54
C ALA A 153 0.16 -20.15 7.91
N LEU A 154 1.35 -19.58 7.73
CA LEU A 154 2.53 -20.29 7.23
C LEU A 154 2.98 -21.39 8.20
N LEU A 155 3.03 -21.07 9.49
CA LEU A 155 3.38 -22.04 10.54
C LEU A 155 2.37 -23.19 10.61
N LEU A 156 1.07 -22.90 10.58
CA LEU A 156 0.01 -23.91 10.55
C LEU A 156 0.08 -24.77 9.29
N SER A 157 0.37 -24.17 8.14
CA SER A 157 0.55 -24.91 6.88
C SER A 157 1.76 -25.84 6.94
N ALA A 158 2.89 -25.38 7.48
CA ALA A 158 4.09 -26.21 7.66
C ALA A 158 3.82 -27.39 8.61
N LEU A 159 3.12 -27.15 9.72
CA LEU A 159 2.71 -28.21 10.66
C LEU A 159 1.74 -29.21 10.01
N GLY A 160 0.79 -28.75 9.20
CA GLY A 160 -0.13 -29.61 8.47
C GLY A 160 0.57 -30.52 7.48
N ILE A 161 1.49 -29.97 6.67
CA ILE A 161 2.31 -30.76 5.73
C ILE A 161 3.15 -31.78 6.49
N TYR A 162 3.83 -31.35 7.55
CA TYR A 162 4.62 -32.25 8.40
C TYR A 162 3.75 -33.38 8.97
N GLY A 163 2.58 -33.06 9.54
CA GLY A 163 1.69 -34.05 10.16
C GLY A 163 1.17 -35.08 9.17
N VAL A 164 0.69 -34.63 8.00
CA VAL A 164 0.20 -35.53 6.95
C VAL A 164 1.32 -36.42 6.41
N LEU A 165 2.50 -35.86 6.15
CA LEU A 165 3.62 -36.61 5.57
C LEU A 165 4.25 -37.56 6.60
N ALA A 166 4.38 -37.14 7.86
CA ALA A 166 4.82 -38.01 8.95
C ALA A 166 3.85 -39.18 9.15
N TYR A 167 2.53 -38.93 9.12
CA TYR A 167 1.52 -39.98 9.23
C TYR A 167 1.61 -40.99 8.07
N ARG A 168 1.76 -40.51 6.83
CA ARG A 168 1.98 -41.34 5.64
C ARG A 168 3.23 -42.21 5.76
N VAL A 169 4.32 -41.64 6.26
CA VAL A 169 5.57 -42.37 6.49
C VAL A 169 5.36 -43.48 7.52
N THR A 170 4.71 -43.17 8.65
CA THR A 170 4.43 -44.17 9.70
C THR A 170 3.55 -45.31 9.17
N GLN A 171 2.51 -45.03 8.38
CA GLN A 171 1.69 -46.09 7.79
C GLN A 171 2.45 -46.96 6.78
N ARG A 172 3.45 -46.40 6.08
CA ARG A 172 4.24 -47.11 5.06
C ARG A 172 5.59 -47.64 5.54
N THR A 173 5.84 -47.60 6.85
CA THR A 173 7.11 -48.07 7.45
C THR A 173 7.44 -49.51 7.04
N ARG A 174 6.43 -50.40 6.99
CA ARG A 174 6.59 -51.80 6.58
C ARG A 174 6.95 -51.95 5.09
N GLU A 175 6.30 -51.15 4.23
CA GLU A 175 6.62 -51.13 2.79
C GLU A 175 8.05 -50.62 2.53
N PHE A 176 8.48 -49.59 3.27
CA PHE A 176 9.83 -49.07 3.19
C PHE A 176 10.86 -50.09 3.68
N GLY A 177 10.58 -50.79 4.78
CA GLY A 177 11.43 -51.88 5.28
C GLY A 177 11.59 -53.03 4.28
N ILE A 178 10.48 -53.47 3.64
CA ILE A 178 10.53 -54.50 2.60
C ILE A 178 11.32 -54.02 1.38
N ARG A 179 11.12 -52.78 0.91
CA ARG A 179 11.89 -52.23 -0.22
C ARG A 179 13.38 -52.16 0.08
N ILE A 180 13.76 -51.71 1.28
CA ILE A 180 15.17 -51.63 1.70
C ILE A 180 15.77 -53.04 1.77
N ALA A 181 15.04 -54.02 2.31
CA ALA A 181 15.47 -55.42 2.34
C ALA A 181 15.63 -56.04 0.94
N LEU A 182 14.82 -55.60 -0.04
CA LEU A 182 14.93 -55.98 -1.45
C LEU A 182 16.02 -55.20 -2.21
N GLY A 183 16.82 -54.37 -1.53
CA GLY A 183 17.97 -53.66 -2.11
C GLY A 183 17.68 -52.22 -2.56
N SER A 184 16.52 -51.64 -2.22
CA SER A 184 16.25 -50.22 -2.45
C SER A 184 17.23 -49.37 -1.64
N THR A 185 17.83 -48.38 -2.29
CA THR A 185 18.66 -47.40 -1.59
C THR A 185 17.79 -46.46 -0.75
N THR A 186 18.30 -46.01 0.40
CA THR A 186 17.66 -44.98 1.24
C THR A 186 17.37 -43.69 0.46
N ARG A 187 18.17 -43.39 -0.58
CA ARG A 187 17.96 -42.26 -1.49
C ARG A 187 16.70 -42.39 -2.35
N GLN A 188 16.32 -43.61 -2.75
CA GLN A 188 15.08 -43.86 -3.50
C GLN A 188 13.84 -43.65 -2.61
N VAL A 189 13.89 -44.11 -1.35
CA VAL A 189 12.82 -43.88 -0.36
C VAL A 189 12.68 -42.39 -0.05
N PHE A 190 13.79 -41.69 0.17
CA PHE A 190 13.80 -40.25 0.38
C PHE A 190 13.15 -39.48 -0.78
N ARG A 191 13.55 -39.80 -2.02
CA ARG A 191 13.02 -39.15 -3.23
C ARG A 191 11.51 -39.39 -3.40
N LEU A 192 11.02 -40.58 -3.05
CA LEU A 192 9.61 -40.91 -3.11
C LEU A 192 8.80 -40.03 -2.14
N VAL A 193 9.18 -40.00 -0.87
CA VAL A 193 8.49 -39.19 0.16
C VAL A 193 8.58 -37.70 -0.16
N LEU A 194 9.75 -37.23 -0.61
CA LEU A 194 9.93 -35.83 -1.03
C LEU A 194 9.07 -35.48 -2.25
N SER A 195 8.92 -36.40 -3.22
CA SER A 195 8.08 -36.17 -4.40
C SER A 195 6.59 -36.07 -4.04
N GLU A 196 6.10 -36.88 -3.10
CA GLU A 196 4.72 -36.76 -2.58
C GLU A 196 4.52 -35.38 -1.93
N GLY A 197 5.46 -34.94 -1.08
CA GLY A 197 5.42 -33.60 -0.47
C GLY A 197 5.45 -32.46 -1.50
N LEU A 198 6.31 -32.57 -2.52
CA LEU A 198 6.41 -31.60 -3.61
C LEU A 198 5.15 -31.53 -4.48
N THR A 199 4.47 -32.65 -4.72
CA THR A 199 3.21 -32.65 -5.47
C THR A 199 2.10 -31.95 -4.71
N MET A 200 1.94 -32.21 -3.40
CA MET A 200 1.01 -31.49 -2.54
C MET A 200 1.29 -29.99 -2.52
N LEU A 201 2.57 -29.62 -2.43
CA LEU A 201 3.02 -28.24 -2.48
C LEU A 201 2.67 -27.56 -3.80
N GLY A 202 2.96 -28.21 -4.94
CA GLY A 202 2.68 -27.67 -6.26
C GLY A 202 1.18 -27.41 -6.47
N VAL A 203 0.33 -28.35 -6.07
CA VAL A 203 -1.14 -28.19 -6.14
C VAL A 203 -1.61 -27.06 -5.22
N GLY A 204 -1.11 -27.02 -3.97
CA GLY A 204 -1.47 -25.97 -3.02
C GLY A 204 -1.06 -24.57 -3.49
N LEU A 205 0.16 -24.42 -4.02
CA LEU A 205 0.63 -23.16 -4.60
C LEU A 205 -0.18 -22.75 -5.83
N GLY A 206 -0.48 -23.70 -6.73
CA GLY A 206 -1.29 -23.44 -7.90
C GLY A 206 -2.69 -22.93 -7.54
N LEU A 207 -3.36 -23.60 -6.60
CA LEU A 207 -4.67 -23.20 -6.10
C LEU A 207 -4.61 -21.86 -5.36
N GLY A 208 -3.56 -21.63 -4.56
CA GLY A 208 -3.36 -20.38 -3.84
C GLY A 208 -3.16 -19.19 -4.77
N VAL A 209 -2.34 -19.34 -5.81
CA VAL A 209 -2.14 -18.29 -6.84
C VAL A 209 -3.43 -18.03 -7.61
N ALA A 210 -4.13 -19.08 -8.04
CA ALA A 210 -5.42 -18.95 -8.72
C ALA A 210 -6.45 -18.22 -7.85
N GLY A 211 -6.56 -18.61 -6.57
CA GLY A 211 -7.43 -17.96 -5.59
C GLY A 211 -7.07 -16.50 -5.37
N ALA A 212 -5.78 -16.18 -5.22
CA ALA A 212 -5.30 -14.80 -5.07
C ALA A 212 -5.66 -13.93 -6.28
N LEU A 213 -5.50 -14.45 -7.50
CA LEU A 213 -5.86 -13.75 -8.73
C LEU A 213 -7.37 -13.51 -8.85
N LEU A 214 -8.21 -14.46 -8.41
CA LEU A 214 -9.66 -14.30 -8.39
C LEU A 214 -10.11 -13.26 -7.35
N LEU A 215 -9.61 -13.37 -6.11
CA LEU A 215 -9.95 -12.46 -5.02
C LEU A 215 -9.47 -11.03 -5.30
N ARG A 216 -8.38 -10.88 -6.07
CA ARG A 216 -7.89 -9.59 -6.56
C ARG A 216 -8.99 -8.78 -7.23
N ARG A 217 -9.87 -9.40 -8.02
CA ARG A 217 -10.90 -8.67 -8.77
C ARG A 217 -11.92 -8.01 -7.84
N PHE A 218 -12.20 -8.62 -6.70
CA PHE A 218 -13.08 -8.08 -5.65
C PHE A 218 -12.35 -7.10 -4.74
N LEU A 219 -11.08 -7.33 -4.44
CA LEU A 219 -10.28 -6.43 -3.62
C LEU A 219 -9.84 -5.18 -4.38
N ALA A 220 -9.68 -5.23 -5.70
CA ALA A 220 -9.33 -4.08 -6.53
C ALA A 220 -10.41 -2.98 -6.50
N SER A 221 -11.67 -3.33 -6.25
CA SER A 221 -12.74 -2.34 -6.04
C SER A 221 -12.75 -1.74 -4.62
N GLN A 222 -11.84 -2.17 -3.74
CA GLN A 222 -11.72 -1.72 -2.35
C GLN A 222 -10.33 -1.12 -2.03
N LEU A 223 -9.26 -1.70 -2.60
CA LEU A 223 -7.88 -1.21 -2.52
C LEU A 223 -7.59 -0.34 -3.74
N TYR A 224 -7.88 0.95 -3.62
CA TYR A 224 -7.58 1.91 -4.69
C TYR A 224 -6.17 2.49 -4.59
N GLY A 225 -5.43 2.49 -5.70
CA GLY A 225 -4.12 3.15 -5.83
C GLY A 225 -2.88 2.27 -5.62
N VAL A 226 -3.03 0.97 -5.38
CA VAL A 226 -1.91 0.01 -5.33
C VAL A 226 -1.97 -0.86 -6.58
N ARG A 227 -0.89 -0.88 -7.37
CA ARG A 227 -0.74 -1.86 -8.46
C ARG A 227 -0.78 -3.27 -7.84
N ALA A 228 -1.93 -3.92 -7.92
CA ALA A 228 -2.19 -5.23 -7.31
C ALA A 228 -1.40 -6.40 -7.92
N THR A 229 -0.48 -6.12 -8.85
CA THR A 229 0.35 -7.09 -9.54
C THR A 229 1.77 -6.58 -9.59
N ASP A 230 2.48 -6.72 -8.49
CA ASP A 230 3.93 -6.76 -8.55
C ASP A 230 4.35 -8.23 -8.74
N PRO A 231 4.83 -8.64 -9.93
CA PRO A 231 5.30 -9.99 -10.16
C PRO A 231 6.40 -10.40 -9.17
N LEU A 232 7.19 -9.43 -8.70
CA LEU A 232 8.26 -9.66 -7.74
C LEU A 232 7.70 -10.18 -6.41
N ILE A 233 6.57 -9.64 -5.95
CA ILE A 233 5.91 -10.07 -4.70
C ILE A 233 5.39 -11.50 -4.85
N PHE A 234 4.74 -11.84 -5.97
CA PHE A 234 4.26 -13.20 -6.21
C PHE A 234 5.41 -14.21 -6.24
N VAL A 235 6.51 -13.88 -6.93
CA VAL A 235 7.71 -14.73 -6.95
C VAL A 235 8.29 -14.88 -5.54
N ALA A 236 8.43 -13.78 -4.79
CA ALA A 236 8.94 -13.82 -3.43
C ALA A 236 8.07 -14.70 -2.51
N VAL A 237 6.74 -14.58 -2.59
CA VAL A 237 5.80 -15.41 -1.82
C VAL A 237 5.94 -16.88 -2.19
N ILE A 238 6.00 -17.22 -3.49
CA ILE A 238 6.18 -18.60 -3.94
C ILE A 238 7.50 -19.18 -3.42
N VAL A 239 8.59 -18.41 -3.48
CA VAL A 239 9.91 -18.84 -3.00
C VAL A 239 9.90 -19.07 -1.48
N VAL A 240 9.32 -18.15 -0.71
CA VAL A 240 9.24 -18.26 0.76
C VAL A 240 8.37 -19.43 1.18
N LEU A 241 7.15 -19.53 0.66
CA LEU A 241 6.23 -20.64 0.95
C LEU A 241 6.84 -21.98 0.51
N GLY A 242 7.43 -21.99 -0.69
CA GLY A 242 8.15 -23.13 -1.26
C GLY A 242 9.27 -23.62 -0.34
N GLY A 243 10.14 -22.69 0.09
CA GLY A 243 11.26 -22.98 0.98
C GLY A 243 10.84 -23.54 2.34
N VAL A 244 9.85 -22.92 2.98
CA VAL A 244 9.35 -23.38 4.29
C VAL A 244 8.75 -24.78 4.20
N ALA A 245 7.94 -25.04 3.19
CA ALA A 245 7.33 -26.34 3.03
C ALA A 245 8.33 -27.42 2.57
N LEU A 246 9.34 -27.07 1.77
CA LEU A 246 10.49 -27.96 1.50
C LEU A 246 11.19 -28.37 2.79
N LEU A 247 11.49 -27.41 3.67
CA LEU A 247 12.10 -27.69 4.98
C LEU A 247 11.19 -28.58 5.84
N ALA A 248 9.89 -28.32 5.86
CA ALA A 248 8.92 -29.15 6.56
C ALA A 248 8.86 -30.59 6.02
N CYS A 249 8.99 -30.78 4.70
CA CYS A 249 9.01 -32.10 4.04
C CYS A 249 10.32 -32.87 4.27
N MET A 250 11.46 -32.18 4.42
CA MET A 250 12.77 -32.83 4.60
C MET A 250 12.85 -33.64 5.90
N VAL A 251 12.21 -33.19 6.98
CA VAL A 251 12.23 -33.87 8.28
C VAL A 251 11.60 -35.28 8.23
N PRO A 252 10.32 -35.46 7.81
CA PRO A 252 9.71 -36.78 7.70
C PRO A 252 10.34 -37.62 6.59
N ALA A 253 10.79 -37.02 5.48
CA ALA A 253 11.53 -37.75 4.44
C ALA A 253 12.84 -38.34 4.99
N ARG A 254 13.58 -37.59 5.81
CA ARG A 254 14.76 -38.11 6.51
C ARG A 254 14.41 -39.19 7.52
N ARG A 255 13.32 -39.04 8.28
CA ARG A 255 12.83 -40.10 9.19
C ARG A 255 12.53 -41.41 8.46
N ALA A 256 11.92 -41.37 7.27
CA ALA A 256 11.66 -42.55 6.45
C ALA A 256 12.93 -43.30 6.04
N THR A 257 14.07 -42.61 5.91
CA THR A 257 15.37 -43.24 5.58
C THR A 257 16.08 -43.89 6.77
N LEU A 258 15.67 -43.54 7.99
CA LEU A 258 16.28 -44.03 9.24
C LEU A 258 15.51 -45.24 9.81
N VAL A 259 14.52 -45.75 9.08
CA VAL A 259 13.77 -46.95 9.46
C VAL A 259 14.70 -48.15 9.36
N ASP A 260 14.96 -48.80 10.49
CA ASP A 260 15.79 -50.00 10.56
C ASP A 260 14.99 -51.21 10.06
N PRO A 261 15.43 -51.91 9.00
CA PRO A 261 14.69 -53.02 8.40
C PRO A 261 14.45 -54.17 9.39
N VAL A 262 15.31 -54.33 10.40
CA VAL A 262 15.16 -55.39 11.41
C VAL A 262 14.01 -55.06 12.37
N SER A 263 13.88 -53.81 12.83
CA SER A 263 12.79 -53.40 13.73
C SER A 263 11.43 -53.27 13.03
N ALA A 264 11.43 -53.03 11.71
CA ALA A 264 10.19 -52.97 10.92
C ALA A 264 9.50 -54.35 10.72
N LEU A 265 10.22 -55.46 10.95
CA LEU A 265 9.72 -56.83 10.84
C LEU A 265 9.30 -57.44 12.19
N THR A 266 9.72 -56.86 13.32
CA THR A 266 9.45 -57.37 14.68
C THR A 266 8.30 -56.68 15.43
N TYR A 267 7.61 -55.72 14.82
CA TYR A 267 6.38 -55.14 15.39
C TYR A 267 5.21 -56.13 15.25
N GLU A 268 5.06 -57.01 16.26
CA GLU A 268 3.77 -57.51 16.76
C GLU A 268 3.25 -56.58 17.87
#